data_AF-A0A7C5SXE4-F1
#
_entry.id   AF-A0A7C5SXE4-F1
#
_cell.length_a   1.000
_cell.length_b   1.000
_cell.length_c   1.000
_cell.angle_alpha   90.00
_cell.angle_beta   90.00
_cell.angle_gamma   90.00
#
_symmetry.space_group_name_H-M   'P 1'
#
loop_
_entity.id
_entity.type
_entity.pdbx_description
1 polymer ?
#
loop_
_entity_poly.entity_id
_entity_poly.type
_entity_poly.pdbx_seq_one_letter_code
_entity_poly.pdbx_strand_id
1 'polypeptide(L)'
;MAKINSMEGFVHIKTAVASESPLHIDDSPRLTVAELREKSKKLREEKGIEVIFVDYLQLLRGPFERSTRQEEVADVSRELKSLAKELNIPVVVLSQLSRQAEQRRDGRPQLVDLRESGQIEEIADVVLFIHRPSANKLLLSPEEEGVAEVIVAKHRHGPTGIGKLAFVKETAAFRNYTDYLWKREEVEEEPPEDFDLDF
;
A
#
# COMPACT_ATOMS: atom_id res chain seq x y z
N MET A 1 -0.33 15.92 -38.47
CA MET A 1 -0.78 14.53 -38.68
C MET A 1 0.26 13.61 -38.04
N ALA A 2 0.15 13.35 -36.74
CA ALA A 2 1.09 12.49 -36.02
C ALA A 2 0.36 11.20 -35.64
N LYS A 3 0.81 10.08 -36.23
CA LYS A 3 0.24 8.75 -36.00
C LYS A 3 0.56 8.31 -34.58
N ILE A 4 -0.48 7.99 -33.83
CA ILE A 4 -0.43 7.37 -32.51
C ILE A 4 -0.43 5.86 -32.75
N ASN A 5 0.67 5.17 -32.46
CA ASN A 5 0.65 3.72 -32.30
C ASN A 5 0.21 3.44 -30.87
N SER A 6 -1.07 3.11 -30.72
CA SER A 6 -1.65 2.57 -29.49
C SER A 6 -1.06 1.20 -29.19
N MET A 7 -0.30 1.08 -28.10
CA MET A 7 -0.17 -0.21 -27.41
C MET A 7 -1.28 -0.24 -26.35
N GLU A 8 -2.19 -1.19 -26.50
CA GLU A 8 -3.35 -1.40 -25.63
C GLU A 8 -2.90 -1.74 -24.19
N GLY A 9 -3.54 -1.14 -23.19
CA GLY A 9 -3.45 -1.57 -21.78
C GLY A 9 -2.62 -0.71 -20.80
N PHE A 10 -2.09 0.45 -21.22
CA PHE A 10 -1.43 1.38 -20.29
C PHE A 10 -2.16 2.73 -20.21
N VAL A 11 -2.75 3.02 -19.05
CA VAL A 11 -3.32 4.35 -18.77
C VAL A 11 -2.19 5.34 -18.55
N HIS A 12 -2.02 6.26 -19.50
CA HIS A 12 -1.21 7.45 -19.30
C HIS A 12 -2.02 8.46 -18.49
N ILE A 13 -1.69 8.65 -17.20
CA ILE A 13 -2.26 9.72 -16.40
C ILE A 13 -1.75 11.06 -16.97
N LYS A 14 -2.63 11.83 -17.62
CA LYS A 14 -2.33 13.17 -18.14
C LYS A 14 -2.54 14.24 -17.07
N THR A 15 -1.51 14.46 -16.27
CA THR A 15 -1.23 15.76 -15.63
C THR A 15 0.16 16.18 -16.15
N ALA A 16 0.40 17.46 -16.40
CA ALA A 16 1.57 17.95 -17.18
C ALA A 16 2.98 17.53 -16.68
N VAL A 17 3.06 16.91 -15.49
CA VAL A 17 4.29 16.39 -14.87
C VAL A 17 4.48 14.87 -15.12
N ALA A 18 3.46 14.16 -15.60
CA ALA A 18 3.43 12.69 -15.66
C ALA A 18 3.85 12.07 -17.01
N SER A 19 3.95 12.83 -18.11
CA SER A 19 4.29 12.22 -19.42
C SER A 19 5.73 11.71 -19.52
N GLU A 20 6.62 12.13 -18.61
CA GLU A 20 8.00 11.63 -18.47
C GLU A 20 8.19 10.81 -17.19
N SER A 21 7.11 10.47 -16.49
CA SER A 21 7.21 9.71 -15.25
C SER A 21 7.72 8.30 -15.54
N PRO A 22 8.69 7.76 -14.75
CA PRO A 22 9.12 6.37 -14.85
C PRO A 22 8.05 5.36 -14.36
N LEU A 23 6.83 5.83 -14.11
CA LEU A 23 5.70 5.03 -13.66
C LEU A 23 4.94 4.42 -14.84
N HIS A 24 4.86 3.09 -14.84
CA HIS A 24 4.07 2.33 -15.80
C HIS A 24 2.86 1.72 -15.08
N ILE A 25 1.65 2.00 -15.56
CA ILE A 25 0.39 1.52 -14.97
C ILE A 25 -0.32 0.62 -15.96
N ASP A 26 -0.53 -0.63 -15.58
CA ASP A 26 -1.37 -1.58 -16.30
C ASP A 26 -2.67 -1.79 -15.51
N ASP A 27 -3.80 -1.40 -16.10
CA ASP A 27 -5.14 -1.51 -15.51
C ASP A 27 -5.97 -2.66 -16.12
N SER A 28 -5.30 -3.59 -16.81
CA SER A 28 -5.95 -4.74 -17.44
C SER A 28 -6.74 -5.54 -16.40
N PRO A 29 -8.06 -5.75 -16.61
CA PRO A 29 -8.87 -6.51 -15.67
C PRO A 29 -8.49 -8.00 -15.71
N ARG A 30 -8.53 -8.66 -14.55
CA ARG A 30 -8.32 -10.12 -14.41
C ARG A 30 -6.95 -10.61 -14.89
N LEU A 31 -5.89 -9.86 -14.59
CA LEU A 31 -4.53 -10.25 -14.91
C LEU A 31 -4.14 -11.57 -14.23
N THR A 32 -3.62 -12.51 -15.01
CA THR A 32 -3.01 -13.74 -14.50
C THR A 32 -1.56 -13.49 -14.06
N VAL A 33 -1.02 -14.33 -13.18
CA VAL A 33 0.38 -14.19 -12.75
C VAL A 33 1.36 -14.42 -13.91
N ALA A 34 0.99 -15.24 -14.90
CA ALA A 34 1.79 -15.47 -16.09
C ALA A 34 1.90 -14.19 -16.95
N GLU A 35 0.77 -13.53 -17.21
CA GLU A 35 0.76 -12.25 -17.95
C GLU A 35 1.53 -11.16 -17.20
N LEU A 36 1.35 -11.06 -15.87
CA LEU A 36 2.13 -10.15 -15.04
C LEU A 36 3.64 -10.40 -15.18
N ARG A 37 4.07 -11.67 -15.15
CA ARG A 37 5.48 -12.07 -15.32
C ARG A 37 6.02 -11.64 -16.69
N GLU A 38 5.30 -11.92 -17.77
CA GLU A 38 5.72 -11.56 -19.13
C GLU A 38 5.85 -10.03 -19.29
N LYS A 39 4.82 -9.28 -18.86
CA LYS A 39 4.83 -7.81 -18.91
C LYS A 39 5.95 -7.22 -18.06
N SER A 40 6.18 -7.74 -16.86
CA SER A 40 7.23 -7.29 -15.95
C SER A 40 8.63 -7.53 -16.52
N LYS A 41 8.88 -8.70 -17.13
CA LYS A 41 10.14 -9.00 -17.81
C LYS A 41 10.41 -8.03 -18.95
N LYS A 42 9.42 -7.83 -19.81
CA LYS A 42 9.51 -6.90 -20.93
C LYS A 42 9.81 -5.47 -20.46
N LEU A 43 9.10 -4.98 -19.44
CA LEU A 43 9.36 -3.65 -18.88
C LEU A 43 10.74 -3.55 -18.21
N ARG A 44 11.22 -4.62 -17.57
CA ARG A 44 12.57 -4.65 -17.00
C ARG A 44 13.64 -4.54 -18.08
N GLU A 45 13.47 -5.23 -19.21
CA GLU A 45 14.41 -5.19 -20.33
C GLU A 45 14.35 -3.86 -21.09
N GLU A 46 13.16 -3.36 -21.40
CA GLU A 46 12.97 -2.16 -22.24
C GLU A 46 13.14 -0.84 -21.47
N LYS A 47 12.76 -0.82 -20.18
CA LYS A 47 12.63 0.41 -19.36
C LYS A 47 13.40 0.36 -18.05
N GLY A 48 13.93 -0.80 -17.65
CA GLY A 48 14.75 -0.91 -16.44
C GLY A 48 13.99 -0.77 -15.14
N ILE A 49 12.71 -1.15 -15.07
CA ILE A 49 11.89 -1.02 -13.84
C ILE A 49 12.58 -1.63 -12.61
N GLU A 50 12.56 -0.95 -11.46
CA GLU A 50 13.29 -1.36 -10.26
C GLU A 50 12.39 -1.88 -9.13
N VAL A 51 11.07 -1.79 -9.31
CA VAL A 51 10.07 -2.24 -8.34
C VAL A 51 8.76 -2.55 -9.04
N ILE A 52 8.03 -3.55 -8.54
CA ILE A 52 6.68 -3.89 -9.00
C ILE A 52 5.70 -3.68 -7.85
N PHE A 53 4.59 -3.01 -8.14
CA PHE A 53 3.46 -2.87 -7.21
C PHE A 53 2.24 -3.62 -7.76
N VAL A 54 1.57 -4.39 -6.90
CA VAL A 54 0.35 -5.13 -7.24
C VAL A 54 -0.78 -4.70 -6.29
N ASP A 55 -1.80 -4.07 -6.85
CA ASP A 55 -3.04 -3.69 -6.16
C ASP A 55 -4.22 -4.47 -6.77
N TYR A 56 -4.72 -5.53 -6.14
CA TYR A 56 -4.24 -6.21 -4.95
C TYR A 56 -4.24 -7.73 -5.18
N LEU A 57 -3.53 -8.48 -4.32
CA LEU A 57 -3.24 -9.92 -4.49
C LEU A 57 -4.49 -10.74 -4.84
N GLN A 58 -5.62 -10.41 -4.21
CA GLN A 58 -6.86 -11.14 -4.38
C GLN A 58 -7.57 -10.88 -5.73
N LEU A 59 -7.00 -10.07 -6.63
CA LEU A 59 -7.49 -9.95 -8.01
C LEU A 59 -6.69 -10.82 -8.99
N LEU A 60 -5.50 -11.26 -8.60
CA LEU A 60 -4.69 -12.15 -9.43
C LEU A 60 -5.24 -13.58 -9.43
N ARG A 61 -5.09 -14.23 -10.58
CA ARG A 61 -5.44 -15.63 -10.80
C ARG A 61 -4.19 -16.49 -10.94
N GLY A 62 -4.21 -17.60 -10.22
CA GLY A 62 -3.19 -18.64 -10.35
C GLY A 62 -3.29 -19.36 -11.71
N PRO A 63 -2.25 -20.11 -12.10
CA PRO A 63 -2.21 -20.84 -13.38
C PRO A 63 -3.21 -22.00 -13.45
N PHE A 64 -3.78 -22.42 -12.32
CA PHE A 64 -4.70 -23.54 -12.23
C PHE A 64 -5.93 -23.14 -11.42
N GLU A 65 -7.10 -23.70 -11.77
CA GLU A 65 -8.26 -23.66 -10.88
C GLU A 65 -7.93 -24.43 -9.60
N ARG A 66 -8.26 -23.83 -8.47
CA ARG A 66 -8.03 -24.40 -7.14
C ARG A 66 -9.33 -24.65 -6.42
N SER A 67 -9.30 -25.64 -5.53
CA SER A 67 -10.45 -26.05 -4.76
C SER A 67 -10.82 -25.01 -3.70
N THR A 68 -9.81 -24.28 -3.20
CA THR A 68 -9.99 -23.21 -2.22
C THR A 68 -9.29 -21.93 -2.64
N ARG A 69 -9.85 -20.81 -2.20
CA ARG A 69 -9.22 -19.49 -2.40
C ARG A 69 -7.86 -19.40 -1.73
N GLN A 70 -7.68 -20.09 -0.61
CA GLN A 70 -6.44 -20.09 0.16
C GLN A 70 -5.28 -20.71 -0.63
N GLU A 71 -5.54 -21.83 -1.31
CA GLU A 71 -4.57 -22.48 -2.21
C GLU A 71 -4.18 -21.57 -3.38
N GLU A 72 -5.16 -20.89 -3.98
CA GLU A 72 -4.91 -19.97 -5.09
C GLU A 72 -4.02 -18.80 -4.66
N VAL A 73 -4.33 -18.20 -3.51
CA VAL A 73 -3.51 -17.10 -2.94
C VAL A 73 -2.09 -17.59 -2.60
N ALA A 74 -1.95 -18.82 -2.09
CA ALA A 74 -0.64 -19.41 -1.81
C ALA A 74 0.19 -19.62 -3.09
N ASP A 75 -0.42 -20.12 -4.17
CA ASP A 75 0.23 -20.28 -5.47
C ASP A 75 0.67 -18.93 -6.04
N VAL A 76 -0.24 -17.95 -6.08
CA VAL A 76 0.06 -16.59 -6.55
C VAL A 76 1.23 -16.01 -5.76
N SER A 77 1.23 -16.16 -4.43
CA SER A 77 2.30 -15.65 -3.57
C SER A 77 3.66 -16.30 -3.87
N ARG A 78 3.70 -17.61 -4.12
CA ARG A 78 4.93 -18.33 -4.51
C ARG A 78 5.44 -17.84 -5.87
N GLU A 79 4.55 -17.65 -6.83
CA GLU A 79 4.90 -17.18 -8.16
C GLU A 79 5.45 -15.75 -8.15
N LEU A 80 4.85 -14.85 -7.36
CA LEU A 80 5.34 -13.48 -7.16
C LEU A 80 6.71 -13.47 -6.47
N LYS A 81 6.93 -14.33 -5.47
CA LYS A 81 8.25 -14.48 -4.84
C LYS A 81 9.30 -15.01 -5.82
N SER A 82 8.91 -15.94 -6.70
CA SER A 82 9.77 -16.43 -7.78
C SER A 82 10.10 -15.30 -8.77
N LEU A 83 9.11 -14.51 -9.17
CA LEU A 83 9.28 -13.34 -10.04
C LEU A 83 10.25 -12.30 -9.43
N ALA A 84 10.09 -11.97 -8.16
CA ALA A 84 10.97 -11.04 -7.45
C ALA A 84 12.45 -11.51 -7.49
N LYS A 85 12.68 -12.80 -7.27
CA LYS A 85 14.01 -13.41 -7.33
C LYS A 85 14.56 -13.44 -8.76
N GLU A 86 13.73 -13.79 -9.73
CA GLU A 86 14.11 -13.86 -11.14
C GLU A 86 14.53 -12.50 -11.70
N LEU A 87 13.75 -11.44 -11.42
CA LEU A 87 14.05 -10.09 -11.87
C LEU A 87 15.05 -9.35 -10.99
N ASN A 88 15.35 -9.91 -9.81
CA ASN A 88 16.16 -9.30 -8.76
C ASN A 88 15.69 -7.88 -8.38
N ILE A 89 14.38 -7.74 -8.18
CA ILE A 89 13.74 -6.48 -7.76
C ILE A 89 12.65 -6.74 -6.71
N PRO A 90 12.37 -5.77 -5.82
CA PRO A 90 11.26 -5.87 -4.88
C PRO A 90 9.90 -5.94 -5.59
N VAL A 91 9.04 -6.83 -5.10
CA VAL A 91 7.62 -6.92 -5.47
C VAL A 91 6.80 -6.58 -4.23
N VAL A 92 6.09 -5.46 -4.27
CA VAL A 92 5.21 -4.98 -3.21
C VAL A 92 3.78 -5.32 -3.58
N VAL A 93 3.06 -5.97 -2.67
CA VAL A 93 1.73 -6.48 -2.94
C VAL A 93 0.79 -6.03 -1.84
N LEU A 94 -0.36 -5.48 -2.22
CA LEU A 94 -1.43 -5.19 -1.29
C LEU A 94 -2.26 -6.45 -1.05
N SER A 95 -2.64 -6.68 0.21
CA SER A 95 -3.53 -7.77 0.60
C SER A 95 -4.62 -7.21 1.51
N GLN A 96 -5.86 -7.59 1.25
CA GLN A 96 -6.96 -7.29 2.15
C GLN A 96 -6.93 -8.22 3.36
N LEU A 97 -7.26 -7.67 4.53
CA LEU A 97 -7.34 -8.41 5.79
C LEU A 97 -8.75 -8.99 5.98
N SER A 98 -8.84 -10.05 6.80
CA SER A 98 -10.14 -10.51 7.27
C SER A 98 -10.81 -9.45 8.16
N ARG A 99 -12.15 -9.40 8.15
CA ARG A 99 -12.94 -8.50 9.01
C ARG A 99 -12.77 -8.76 10.52
N GLN A 100 -12.14 -9.89 10.91
CA GLN A 100 -11.87 -10.20 12.32
C GLN A 100 -10.94 -9.16 12.96
N ALA A 101 -10.10 -8.51 12.16
CA ALA A 101 -9.22 -7.47 12.65
C ALA A 101 -9.97 -6.30 13.31
N GLU A 102 -11.16 -5.97 12.80
CA GLU A 102 -12.02 -4.88 13.29
C GLU A 102 -12.68 -5.20 14.63
N GLN A 103 -12.80 -6.48 15.00
CA GLN A 103 -13.46 -6.90 16.23
C GLN A 103 -12.56 -6.79 17.47
N ARG A 104 -11.25 -6.60 17.28
CA ARG A 104 -10.31 -6.45 18.39
C ARG A 104 -10.42 -5.08 19.04
N ARG A 105 -10.25 -5.04 20.35
CA ARG A 105 -10.38 -3.82 21.16
C ARG A 105 -9.44 -2.69 20.74
N ASP A 106 -8.23 -3.02 20.32
CA ASP A 106 -7.24 -2.05 19.82
C ASP A 106 -7.31 -1.85 18.30
N GLY A 107 -8.07 -2.67 17.58
CA GLY A 107 -8.22 -2.62 16.12
C GLY A 107 -6.93 -2.81 15.33
N ARG A 108 -5.83 -3.24 15.98
CA ARG A 108 -4.53 -3.39 15.33
C ARG A 108 -4.45 -4.71 14.55
N PRO A 109 -4.11 -4.67 13.25
CA PRO A 109 -3.85 -5.89 12.48
C PRO A 109 -2.70 -6.74 13.04
N GLN A 110 -2.80 -8.04 12.84
CA GLN A 110 -1.82 -9.06 13.22
C GLN A 110 -1.67 -10.06 12.07
N LEU A 111 -0.61 -10.87 12.11
CA LEU A 111 -0.33 -11.86 11.07
C LEU A 111 -1.48 -12.86 10.88
N VAL A 112 -2.16 -13.22 11.97
CA VAL A 112 -3.34 -14.09 11.93
C VAL A 112 -4.50 -13.51 11.12
N ASP A 113 -4.54 -12.22 10.82
CA ASP A 113 -5.59 -11.61 9.99
C ASP A 113 -5.37 -11.79 8.49
N LEU A 114 -4.17 -12.22 8.11
CA LEU A 114 -3.86 -12.81 6.81
C LEU A 114 -4.39 -14.26 6.73
N ARG A 115 -5.27 -14.71 7.64
CA ARG A 115 -5.64 -16.13 7.85
C ARG A 115 -6.08 -16.90 6.61
N GLU A 116 -6.70 -16.23 5.65
CA GLU A 116 -7.04 -16.85 4.36
C GLU A 116 -5.80 -17.23 3.53
N SER A 117 -4.61 -16.97 4.09
CA SER A 117 -3.34 -17.00 3.41
C SER A 117 -2.18 -17.17 4.40
N GLY A 118 -2.27 -18.10 5.36
CA GLY A 118 -1.13 -18.40 6.26
C GLY A 118 0.20 -18.64 5.50
N GLN A 119 0.12 -19.04 4.24
CA GLN A 119 1.22 -19.13 3.29
C GLN A 119 1.88 -17.77 2.94
N ILE A 120 1.13 -16.66 2.87
CA ILE A 120 1.70 -15.32 2.68
C ILE A 120 2.69 -15.01 3.80
N GLU A 121 2.30 -15.28 5.05
CA GLU A 121 3.17 -15.05 6.19
C GLU A 121 4.48 -15.82 6.02
N GLU A 122 4.45 -17.09 5.64
CA GLU A 122 5.66 -17.91 5.45
C GLU A 122 6.55 -17.40 4.30
N ILE A 123 5.93 -17.00 3.18
CA ILE A 123 6.62 -16.64 1.93
C ILE A 123 7.21 -15.23 1.97
N ALA A 124 6.48 -14.26 2.50
CA ALA A 124 6.87 -12.85 2.51
C ALA A 124 8.19 -12.64 3.28
N ASP A 125 9.05 -11.74 2.79
CA ASP A 125 10.24 -11.31 3.54
C ASP A 125 9.88 -10.24 4.56
N VAL A 126 8.96 -9.34 4.21
CA VAL A 126 8.48 -8.26 5.06
C VAL A 126 6.96 -8.23 4.99
N VAL A 127 6.30 -8.07 6.14
CA VAL A 127 4.86 -7.84 6.23
C VAL A 127 4.64 -6.53 6.97
N LEU A 128 3.98 -5.59 6.30
CA LEU A 128 3.60 -4.29 6.84
C LEU A 128 2.09 -4.23 7.00
N PHE A 129 1.61 -3.77 8.15
CA PHE A 129 0.23 -3.37 8.32
C PHE A 129 0.13 -1.86 8.47
N ILE A 130 -0.95 -1.30 7.95
CA ILE A 130 -1.31 0.11 8.15
C ILE A 130 -2.49 0.12 9.12
N HIS A 131 -2.33 0.80 10.25
CA HIS A 131 -3.38 0.99 11.25
C HIS A 131 -3.61 2.49 11.48
N ARG A 132 -4.87 2.90 11.47
CA ARG A 132 -5.27 4.28 11.77
C ARG A 132 -6.20 4.26 12.98
N PRO A 133 -5.72 4.62 14.18
CA PRO A 133 -6.54 4.67 15.39
C PRO A 133 -7.80 5.54 15.22
N SER A 134 -7.67 6.58 14.40
CA SER A 134 -8.73 7.54 14.09
C SER A 134 -9.90 6.98 13.28
N ALA A 135 -9.74 5.84 12.61
CA ALA A 135 -10.79 5.32 11.74
C ALA A 135 -11.94 4.64 12.52
N ASN A 136 -11.68 4.18 13.75
CA ASN A 136 -12.59 3.31 14.50
C ASN A 136 -13.13 3.92 15.80
N LYS A 137 -12.78 5.18 16.14
CA LYS A 137 -13.24 5.86 17.36
C LYS A 137 -14.13 7.07 17.01
N LEU A 138 -15.25 7.21 17.71
CA LEU A 138 -16.21 8.32 17.56
C LEU A 138 -15.69 9.64 18.15
N LEU A 139 -14.75 9.56 19.09
CA LEU A 139 -14.07 10.70 19.70
C LEU A 139 -12.58 10.36 19.78
N LEU A 140 -11.75 11.22 19.21
CA LEU A 140 -10.30 11.09 19.22
C LEU A 140 -9.71 12.26 19.98
N SER A 141 -8.60 12.02 20.68
CA SER A 141 -7.77 13.13 21.10
C SER A 141 -7.18 13.83 19.86
N PRO A 142 -6.97 15.17 19.90
CA PRO A 142 -6.34 15.90 18.80
C PRO A 142 -4.97 15.34 18.39
N GLU A 143 -4.29 14.63 19.30
CA GLU A 143 -2.99 13.97 19.12
C GLU A 143 -3.08 12.64 18.35
N GLU A 144 -4.23 11.96 18.39
CA GLU A 144 -4.50 10.74 17.63
C GLU A 144 -5.07 11.03 16.24
N GLU A 145 -5.63 12.23 16.04
CA GLU A 145 -6.16 12.67 14.76
C GLU A 145 -5.03 12.96 13.76
N GLY A 146 -5.11 12.36 12.57
CA GLY A 146 -4.08 12.50 11.55
C GLY A 146 -2.85 11.62 11.77
N VAL A 147 -2.89 10.64 12.68
CA VAL A 147 -1.79 9.67 12.87
C VAL A 147 -2.12 8.32 12.22
N ALA A 148 -1.12 7.75 11.54
CA ALA A 148 -1.14 6.38 11.07
C ALA A 148 0.07 5.61 11.59
N GLU A 149 -0.14 4.37 11.99
CA GLU A 149 0.89 3.43 12.40
C GLU A 149 1.22 2.50 11.21
N VAL A 150 2.50 2.39 10.87
CA VAL A 150 3.04 1.34 10.00
C VAL A 150 3.68 0.29 10.90
N ILE A 151 3.04 -0.87 10.98
CA ILE A 151 3.44 -1.99 11.83
C ILE A 151 4.25 -2.96 10.98
N VAL A 152 5.55 -3.06 11.24
CA VAL A 152 6.43 -4.09 10.67
C VAL A 152 6.20 -5.38 11.45
N ALA A 153 5.20 -6.16 11.02
CA ALA A 153 4.77 -7.38 11.72
C ALA A 153 5.71 -8.57 11.46
N LYS A 154 6.37 -8.59 10.29
CA LYS A 154 7.40 -9.57 9.95
C LYS A 154 8.54 -8.88 9.21
N HIS A 155 9.77 -9.28 9.54
CA HIS A 155 10.96 -8.90 8.80
C HIS A 155 12.00 -10.03 8.86
N ARG A 156 12.24 -10.72 7.73
CA ARG A 156 13.11 -11.90 7.66
C ARG A 156 14.57 -11.58 7.99
N HIS A 157 15.03 -10.35 7.73
CA HIS A 157 16.43 -9.94 7.86
C HIS A 157 16.62 -8.67 8.69
N GLY A 158 15.71 -8.38 9.62
CA GLY A 158 15.85 -7.21 10.49
C GLY A 158 14.74 -7.11 11.54
N PRO A 159 14.67 -5.98 12.26
CA PRO A 159 13.74 -5.83 13.37
C PRO A 159 12.29 -5.66 12.89
N THR A 160 11.37 -6.12 13.73
CA THR A 160 9.96 -5.73 13.73
C THR A 160 9.78 -4.46 14.58
N GLY A 161 8.65 -3.78 14.43
CA GLY A 161 8.38 -2.55 15.18
C GLY A 161 7.22 -1.76 14.62
N ILE A 162 7.00 -0.57 15.19
CA ILE A 162 5.94 0.33 14.77
C ILE A 162 6.56 1.69 14.45
N GLY A 163 6.40 2.13 13.21
CA GLY A 163 6.67 3.50 12.78
C GLY A 163 5.40 4.33 12.79
N LYS A 164 5.50 5.61 13.12
CA LYS A 164 4.39 6.56 12.99
C LYS A 164 4.58 7.40 11.73
N LEU A 165 3.47 7.64 11.04
CA LEU A 165 3.34 8.57 9.91
C LEU A 165 2.20 9.54 10.22
N ALA A 166 2.27 10.72 9.62
CA ALA A 166 1.11 11.60 9.55
C ALA A 166 0.25 11.23 8.35
N PHE A 167 -1.07 11.27 8.51
CA PHE A 167 -2.05 11.03 7.46
C PHE A 167 -2.91 12.27 7.26
N VAL A 168 -2.78 12.89 6.10
CA VAL A 168 -3.55 14.06 5.68
C VAL A 168 -4.79 13.57 4.93
N LYS A 169 -5.95 13.69 5.57
CA LYS A 169 -7.22 13.10 5.10
C LYS A 169 -7.70 13.75 3.80
N GLU A 170 -7.48 15.05 3.67
CA GLU A 170 -7.93 15.89 2.56
C GLU A 170 -7.30 15.47 1.23
N THR A 171 -6.06 14.98 1.29
CA THR A 171 -5.31 14.52 0.12
C THR A 171 -5.06 13.01 0.10
N ALA A 172 -5.63 12.27 1.06
CA ALA A 172 -5.36 10.84 1.26
C ALA A 172 -3.86 10.48 1.23
N ALA A 173 -3.01 11.31 1.85
CA ALA A 173 -1.57 11.21 1.73
C ALA A 173 -0.89 10.93 3.07
N PHE A 174 0.13 10.07 3.04
CA PHE A 174 1.03 9.86 4.17
C PHE A 174 2.21 10.83 4.10
N ARG A 175 2.65 11.35 5.24
CA ARG A 175 3.80 12.24 5.41
C ARG A 175 4.68 11.74 6.55
N ASN A 176 5.94 12.15 6.55
CA ASN A 176 6.81 11.94 7.71
C ASN A 176 6.16 12.56 8.95
N TYR A 177 6.19 11.83 10.05
CA TYR A 177 5.54 12.28 11.29
C TYR A 177 6.21 13.52 11.87
N THR A 178 7.55 13.59 11.83
CA THR A 178 8.34 14.72 12.34
C THR A 178 8.01 16.03 11.62
N ASP A 179 7.87 15.98 10.29
CA ASP A 179 7.55 17.17 9.46
C ASP A 179 6.13 17.70 9.72
N TYR A 180 5.24 16.85 10.25
CA TYR A 180 3.85 17.19 10.54
C TYR A 180 3.66 17.82 11.93
N LEU A 181 4.45 17.40 12.92
CA LEU A 181 4.41 18.01 14.26
C LEU A 181 4.84 19.48 14.23
N TRP A 182 5.92 19.80 13.51
CA TRP A 182 6.42 21.17 13.36
C TRP A 182 5.36 22.13 12.81
N LYS A 183 4.55 21.67 11.85
CA LYS A 183 3.46 22.47 11.25
C LYS A 183 2.25 22.65 12.15
N ARG A 184 2.05 21.81 13.18
CA ARG A 184 0.97 22.02 14.15
C ARG A 184 1.37 23.03 15.21
N GLU A 185 2.63 23.05 15.62
CA GLU A 185 3.16 24.02 16.58
C GLU A 185 3.16 25.46 16.01
N GLU A 186 3.38 25.63 14.71
CA GLU A 186 3.26 26.96 14.05
C GLU A 186 1.82 27.50 13.93
N VAL A 187 0.79 26.67 14.20
CA VAL A 187 -0.64 27.04 14.06
C VAL A 187 -1.33 27.25 15.43
N GLU A 188 -0.57 27.24 16.53
CA GLU A 188 -1.05 27.89 17.76
C GLU A 188 -0.99 29.42 17.57
N GLU A 189 -1.91 29.97 16.78
CA GLU A 189 -2.20 31.40 16.80
C GLU A 189 -2.70 31.74 18.22
N GLU A 190 -1.99 32.67 18.87
CA GLU A 190 -2.41 33.26 20.14
C GLU A 190 -3.88 33.68 20.03
N PRO A 191 -4.70 33.45 21.07
CA PRO A 191 -6.06 33.95 21.06
C PRO A 191 -5.99 35.46 20.79
N PRO A 192 -6.85 36.02 19.93
CA PRO A 192 -6.79 37.44 19.64
C PRO A 192 -6.86 38.22 20.96
N GLU A 193 -5.80 38.95 21.28
CA GLU A 193 -5.85 40.03 22.23
C GLU A 193 -6.90 41.03 21.71
N ASP A 194 -7.81 41.43 22.60
CA ASP A 194 -8.93 42.34 22.38
C ASP A 194 -10.28 41.70 22.00
N PHE A 195 -10.99 41.25 23.05
CA PHE A 195 -12.43 41.46 23.14
C PHE A 195 -12.73 42.33 24.37
N ASP A 196 -12.32 43.60 24.29
CA ASP A 196 -13.00 44.66 25.05
C ASP A 196 -14.40 44.85 24.44
N LEU A 197 -15.41 44.28 25.10
CA LEU A 197 -16.80 44.67 24.89
C LEU A 197 -17.33 45.27 26.18
N ASP A 198 -17.08 46.56 26.34
CA ASP A 198 -17.91 47.44 27.16
C ASP A 198 -19.34 47.42 26.58
N PHE A 199 -20.28 46.82 27.32
CA PHE A 199 -21.72 47.09 27.25
C PHE A 199 -22.37 46.97 28.63
#